data_AF-A0A8H5QL54-F1
#
_entry.id   AF-A0A8H5QL54-F1
#
_cell.length_a   1.000
_cell.length_b   1.000
_cell.length_c   1.000
_cell.angle_alpha   90.00
_cell.angle_beta   90.00
_cell.angle_gamma   90.00
#
_symmetry.space_group_name_H-M   'P 1'
#
loop_
_entity.id
_entity.type
_entity.pdbx_description
1 polymer ?
#
loop_
_entity_poly.entity_id
_entity_poly.type
_entity_poly.pdbx_seq_one_letter_code
_entity_poly.pdbx_strand_id
1 'polypeptide(L)'
;MFVYEGRLNWGSSARDETAAIILPSGTMRAGDQVFILSQWTRDSGGNKKAPLSQKITIDKVTKTANGDDTFTVKPGYYRWNMTSRDNYNKLDFVLSTDATTATSHMEFKRVWKPSNPQSKEAGKVWVSKLNWPVMADNEFCLFIAPEGFGEGKPFISMWQWSYDKDLKERVPIFRVGKQSFGSLGNDSAMFTCQLDSEYLVTCAWEKTTDVLNVFMSGPPEGDKEVGAFKLFANTKPHDEDPDYKNEVAELKKKIKELTDDLAAEKAKTASLTAQLSQAQTACQAEKTQKDNEITRLKANVSQLERDKADLQTKLNQALLDKDNQGQKDSKISEQATRISDLEKKLENRPELLFRCQLRSRLTDGYSSGTQWMLQVTNAGYPGNSPPVTIKEHRVRNLSPYWEVYAVHSSRDAVILVNSHNGHNLWSKGHQQNAQATHHDFSDPGAHWVLEGTRRDHPRMNEIIKIRNVKDGTYLDVKNARAADENAVITHIGNNGLSQKFEIFLGWQP
;
A
#
# COMPACT_ATOMS: atom_id res chain seq x y z
N MET A 1 -48.83 53.92 6.18
CA MET A 1 -47.43 54.38 6.39
C MET A 1 -46.96 54.10 7.82
N PHE A 2 -45.68 54.24 8.14
CA PHE A 2 -45.15 54.29 9.50
C PHE A 2 -44.45 55.63 9.70
N VAL A 3 -44.60 56.25 10.88
CA VAL A 3 -43.89 57.48 11.25
C VAL A 3 -42.96 57.17 12.41
N TYR A 4 -41.71 57.57 12.25
CA TYR A 4 -40.67 57.42 13.25
C TYR A 4 -40.17 58.78 13.71
N GLU A 5 -39.90 58.90 15.00
CA GLU A 5 -39.32 60.07 15.65
C GLU A 5 -37.89 59.73 16.08
N GLY A 6 -36.97 60.68 15.90
CA GLY A 6 -35.60 60.56 16.36
C GLY A 6 -34.89 61.91 16.40
N ARG A 7 -33.57 61.86 16.56
CA ARG A 7 -32.70 63.04 16.68
C ARG A 7 -31.58 62.99 15.65
N LEU A 8 -31.52 64.00 14.79
CA LEU A 8 -30.49 64.13 13.77
C LEU A 8 -29.20 64.70 14.36
N ASN A 9 -28.13 63.93 14.20
CA ASN A 9 -26.78 64.29 14.65
C ASN A 9 -25.78 64.09 13.51
N TRP A 10 -25.04 65.13 13.15
CA TRP A 10 -23.99 65.08 12.14
C TRP A 10 -22.96 66.20 12.38
N GLY A 11 -21.87 65.86 13.07
CA GLY A 11 -20.77 66.78 13.34
C GLY A 11 -21.23 68.12 13.94
N SER A 12 -20.83 69.22 13.32
CA SER A 12 -21.32 70.56 13.66
C SER A 12 -22.55 71.00 12.87
N SER A 13 -22.94 70.26 11.83
CA SER A 13 -24.03 70.64 10.92
C SER A 13 -25.42 70.34 11.47
N ALA A 14 -25.57 69.23 12.20
CA ALA A 14 -26.79 68.91 12.95
C ALA A 14 -26.41 68.46 14.36
N ARG A 15 -27.00 69.10 15.37
CA ARG A 15 -26.79 68.83 16.78
C ARG A 15 -28.12 68.69 17.45
N ASP A 16 -28.51 67.44 17.66
CA ASP A 16 -29.70 67.07 18.39
C ASP A 16 -30.97 67.74 17.82
N GLU A 17 -31.14 67.70 16.50
CA GLU A 17 -32.29 68.29 15.82
C GLU A 17 -33.43 67.25 15.73
N THR A 18 -34.67 67.63 16.05
CA THR A 18 -35.85 66.77 15.87
C THR A 18 -35.94 66.31 14.42
N ALA A 19 -36.14 65.01 14.23
CA ALA A 19 -36.25 64.40 12.92
C ALA A 19 -37.39 63.38 12.86
N ALA A 20 -38.04 63.33 11.70
CA ALA A 20 -39.02 62.33 11.35
C ALA A 20 -38.57 61.51 10.14
N ILE A 21 -38.78 60.21 10.21
CA ILE A 21 -38.68 59.31 9.06
C ILE A 21 -40.07 58.74 8.79
N ILE A 22 -40.56 58.88 7.57
CA ILE A 22 -41.86 58.33 7.15
C ILE A 22 -41.61 57.26 6.10
N LEU A 23 -42.05 56.05 6.40
CA LEU A 23 -41.96 54.88 5.53
C LEU A 23 -43.36 54.44 5.07
N PRO A 24 -43.50 53.72 3.95
CA PRO A 24 -44.71 52.96 3.67
C PRO A 24 -45.05 52.00 4.82
N SER A 25 -46.32 51.62 4.95
CA SER A 25 -46.70 50.59 5.93
C SER A 25 -46.46 49.22 5.32
N GLY A 26 -45.67 48.39 6.00
CA GLY A 26 -45.33 47.04 5.56
C GLY A 26 -43.82 46.84 5.48
N THR A 27 -43.44 45.75 4.80
CA THR A 27 -42.05 45.42 4.49
C THR A 27 -41.54 46.33 3.37
N MET A 28 -40.36 46.92 3.57
CA MET A 28 -39.74 47.81 2.58
C MET A 28 -39.34 47.05 1.31
N ARG A 29 -39.49 47.72 0.17
CA ARG A 29 -39.12 47.25 -1.16
C ARG A 29 -38.23 48.28 -1.84
N ALA A 30 -37.37 47.82 -2.75
CA ALA A 30 -36.71 48.73 -3.67
C ALA A 30 -37.78 49.46 -4.50
N GLY A 31 -37.61 50.77 -4.70
CA GLY A 31 -38.62 51.61 -5.36
C GLY A 31 -39.56 52.37 -4.40
N ASP A 32 -39.70 51.92 -3.15
CA ASP A 32 -40.53 52.62 -2.15
C ASP A 32 -40.02 54.03 -1.88
N GLN A 33 -40.93 54.95 -1.57
CA GLN A 33 -40.59 56.33 -1.19
C GLN A 33 -40.41 56.44 0.32
N VAL A 34 -39.26 56.97 0.73
CA VAL A 34 -38.95 57.34 2.11
C VAL A 34 -38.90 58.85 2.22
N PHE A 35 -39.49 59.38 3.28
CA PHE A 35 -39.39 60.80 3.60
C PHE A 35 -38.55 60.98 4.85
N ILE A 36 -37.57 61.87 4.74
CA ILE A 36 -36.67 62.23 5.82
C ILE A 36 -36.83 63.72 6.05
N LEU A 37 -37.33 64.09 7.22
CA LEU A 37 -37.76 65.44 7.55
C LEU A 37 -37.07 65.89 8.84
N SER A 38 -36.32 66.98 8.76
CA SER A 38 -35.65 67.61 9.90
C SER A 38 -35.19 69.02 9.50
N GLN A 39 -34.20 69.55 10.21
CA GLN A 39 -33.47 70.76 9.86
C GLN A 39 -31.98 70.59 10.20
N TRP A 40 -31.14 71.38 9.55
CA TRP A 40 -29.74 71.54 9.95
C TRP A 40 -29.63 72.58 11.05
N THR A 41 -28.82 72.32 12.08
CA THR A 41 -28.39 73.39 13.00
C THR A 41 -27.65 74.48 12.21
N ARG A 42 -26.79 74.06 11.29
CA ARG A 42 -26.10 74.90 10.31
C ARG A 42 -25.73 74.07 9.06
N ASP A 43 -26.18 74.48 7.88
CA ASP A 43 -25.81 73.79 6.64
C ASP A 43 -24.36 74.10 6.19
N SER A 44 -23.92 73.49 5.08
CA SER A 44 -22.58 73.73 4.51
C SER A 44 -22.38 75.15 3.96
N GLY A 45 -23.46 75.88 3.67
CA GLY A 45 -23.43 77.30 3.30
C GLY A 45 -23.39 78.23 4.50
N GLY A 46 -23.45 77.70 5.72
CA GLY A 46 -23.47 78.46 6.96
C GLY A 46 -24.86 78.94 7.39
N ASN A 47 -25.92 78.59 6.67
CA ASN A 47 -27.30 78.97 6.99
C ASN A 47 -27.77 78.18 8.21
N LYS A 48 -28.32 78.90 9.20
CA LYS A 48 -28.88 78.28 10.40
C LYS A 48 -30.29 77.76 10.14
N LYS A 49 -30.64 76.64 10.78
CA LYS A 49 -32.00 76.05 10.71
C LYS A 49 -32.47 75.80 9.28
N ALA A 50 -31.55 75.50 8.35
CA ALA A 50 -31.92 75.20 6.97
C ALA A 50 -32.80 73.93 6.93
N PRO A 51 -33.91 73.91 6.16
CA PRO A 51 -34.79 72.76 6.12
C PRO A 51 -34.09 71.54 5.51
N LEU A 52 -34.31 70.38 6.10
CA LEU A 52 -33.91 69.09 5.54
C LEU A 52 -35.18 68.29 5.26
N SER A 53 -35.75 68.45 4.08
CA SER A 53 -36.98 67.78 3.67
C SER A 53 -36.72 66.99 2.40
N GLN A 54 -36.45 65.70 2.55
CA GLN A 54 -36.05 64.83 1.46
C GLN A 54 -37.13 63.79 1.17
N LYS A 55 -37.41 63.60 -0.12
CA LYS A 55 -38.21 62.51 -0.68
C LYS A 55 -37.28 61.65 -1.51
N ILE A 56 -37.05 60.41 -1.10
CA ILE A 56 -36.01 59.57 -1.69
C ILE A 56 -36.56 58.17 -1.96
N THR A 57 -36.21 57.62 -3.11
CA THR A 57 -36.52 56.24 -3.48
C THR A 57 -35.52 55.29 -2.81
N ILE A 58 -36.02 54.20 -2.22
CA ILE A 58 -35.17 53.10 -1.73
C ILE A 58 -34.47 52.45 -2.92
N ASP A 59 -33.14 52.47 -2.91
CA ASP A 59 -32.28 51.86 -3.93
C ASP A 59 -32.29 50.33 -3.78
N LYS A 60 -32.01 49.87 -2.55
CA LYS A 60 -31.86 48.44 -2.25
C LYS A 60 -32.40 48.11 -0.87
N VAL A 61 -33.03 46.94 -0.78
CA VAL A 61 -33.41 46.29 0.49
C VAL A 61 -32.69 44.96 0.58
N THR A 62 -32.11 44.68 1.75
CA THR A 62 -31.45 43.42 2.09
C THR A 62 -31.94 42.93 3.44
N LYS A 63 -31.76 41.64 3.74
CA LYS A 63 -32.07 41.09 5.07
C LYS A 63 -30.79 40.84 5.85
N THR A 64 -30.81 41.16 7.14
CA THR A 64 -29.79 40.70 8.09
C THR A 64 -29.97 39.22 8.41
N ALA A 65 -29.00 38.62 9.10
CA ALA A 65 -29.08 37.23 9.57
C ALA A 65 -30.29 36.97 10.49
N ASN A 66 -30.76 37.99 11.19
CA ASN A 66 -31.91 37.90 12.11
C ASN A 66 -33.25 38.19 11.41
N GLY A 67 -33.25 38.40 10.09
CA GLY A 67 -34.43 38.68 9.29
C GLY A 67 -34.86 40.15 9.22
N ASP A 68 -34.19 41.04 9.95
CA ASP A 68 -34.38 42.50 9.89
C ASP A 68 -34.10 43.03 8.49
N ASP A 69 -34.90 43.99 8.02
CA ASP A 69 -34.68 44.66 6.74
C ASP A 69 -33.69 45.82 6.89
N THR A 70 -32.62 45.78 6.10
CA THR A 70 -31.70 46.90 5.92
C THR A 70 -31.91 47.51 4.55
N PHE A 71 -32.14 48.82 4.52
CA PHE A 71 -32.32 49.58 3.30
C PHE A 71 -31.47 50.83 3.27
N THR A 72 -30.95 51.14 2.09
CA THR A 72 -30.05 52.27 1.86
C THR A 72 -30.73 53.28 0.96
N VAL A 73 -30.68 54.56 1.35
CA VAL A 73 -31.02 55.69 0.50
C VAL A 73 -29.81 56.62 0.34
N LYS A 74 -29.61 57.14 -0.87
CA LYS A 74 -28.44 57.97 -1.23
C LYS A 74 -28.86 59.34 -1.75
N PRO A 75 -29.30 60.27 -0.90
CA PRO A 75 -29.57 61.64 -1.30
C PRO A 75 -28.27 62.43 -1.47
N GLY A 76 -27.76 62.45 -2.71
CA GLY A 76 -26.60 63.26 -3.08
C GLY A 76 -25.34 62.86 -2.30
N TYR A 77 -24.78 63.81 -1.54
CA TYR A 77 -23.52 63.65 -0.79
C TYR A 77 -23.59 62.64 0.37
N TYR A 78 -24.79 62.37 0.87
CA TYR A 78 -24.99 61.54 2.05
C TYR A 78 -25.49 60.15 1.69
N ARG A 79 -25.11 59.18 2.52
CA ARG A 79 -25.65 57.81 2.53
C ARG A 79 -26.32 57.54 3.87
N TRP A 80 -27.59 57.15 3.77
CA TRP A 80 -28.49 56.95 4.87
C TRP A 80 -28.83 55.46 4.90
N ASN A 81 -28.24 54.73 5.84
CA ASN A 81 -28.51 53.31 6.03
C ASN A 81 -29.47 53.14 7.18
N MET A 82 -30.58 52.43 6.95
CA MET A 82 -31.60 52.17 7.95
C MET A 82 -31.77 50.67 8.10
N THR A 83 -31.73 50.17 9.33
CA THR A 83 -32.05 48.79 9.65
C THR A 83 -33.27 48.76 10.54
N SER A 84 -34.34 48.10 10.10
CA SER A 84 -35.53 47.88 10.93
C SER A 84 -35.17 47.01 12.12
N ARG A 85 -35.69 47.32 13.30
CA ARG A 85 -35.58 46.47 14.49
C ARG A 85 -36.94 46.23 15.11
N ASP A 86 -37.03 45.15 15.89
CA ASP A 86 -38.20 44.83 16.71
C ASP A 86 -39.51 44.85 15.90
N ASN A 87 -39.54 44.20 14.74
CA ASN A 87 -40.68 44.23 13.81
C ASN A 87 -41.08 45.67 13.43
N TYR A 88 -40.10 46.44 12.97
CA TYR A 88 -40.26 47.84 12.56
C TYR A 88 -40.69 48.78 13.71
N ASN A 89 -40.60 48.38 14.98
CA ASN A 89 -40.85 49.32 16.09
C ASN A 89 -39.74 50.38 16.23
N LYS A 90 -38.55 50.10 15.69
CA LYS A 90 -37.42 51.02 15.68
C LYS A 90 -36.66 50.94 14.35
N LEU A 91 -35.89 51.98 14.05
CA LEU A 91 -34.89 51.99 12.99
C LEU A 91 -33.54 52.35 13.60
N ASP A 92 -32.56 51.49 13.39
CA ASP A 92 -31.15 51.86 13.56
C ASP A 92 -30.74 52.66 12.32
N PHE A 93 -30.39 53.92 12.52
CA PHE A 93 -30.10 54.87 11.46
C PHE A 93 -28.61 55.22 11.45
N VAL A 94 -27.94 55.06 10.31
CA VAL A 94 -26.52 55.41 10.13
C VAL A 94 -26.37 56.42 9.00
N LEU A 95 -25.96 57.64 9.36
CA LEU A 95 -25.55 58.67 8.40
C LEU A 95 -24.07 58.50 8.09
N SER A 96 -23.71 58.58 6.81
CA SER A 96 -22.34 58.56 6.32
C SER A 96 -22.22 59.35 5.03
N THR A 97 -20.99 59.51 4.53
CA THR A 97 -20.69 60.08 3.21
C THR A 97 -19.58 59.25 2.56
N ASP A 98 -19.47 59.31 1.23
CA ASP A 98 -18.38 58.68 0.50
C ASP A 98 -17.07 59.51 0.54
N ALA A 99 -17.14 60.76 0.99
CA ALA A 99 -15.98 61.66 1.00
C ALA A 99 -15.14 61.57 2.29
N THR A 100 -15.68 61.01 3.37
CA THR A 100 -14.98 60.88 4.66
C THR A 100 -15.31 59.54 5.31
N THR A 101 -14.53 59.14 6.31
CA THR A 101 -14.80 57.93 7.12
C THR A 101 -15.76 58.19 8.28
N ALA A 102 -16.30 59.41 8.41
CA ALA A 102 -17.17 59.76 9.52
C ALA A 102 -18.53 59.07 9.38
N THR A 103 -19.03 58.52 10.50
CA THR A 103 -20.38 57.99 10.60
C THR A 103 -21.08 58.57 11.82
N SER A 104 -22.41 58.66 11.76
CA SER A 104 -23.25 59.03 12.91
C SER A 104 -24.36 58.01 13.05
N HIS A 105 -24.46 57.43 14.24
CA HIS A 105 -25.42 56.40 14.59
C HIS A 105 -26.54 57.02 15.43
N MET A 106 -27.78 56.80 15.01
CA MET A 106 -28.98 57.36 15.61
C MET A 106 -30.05 56.27 15.71
N GLU A 107 -30.94 56.39 16.68
CA GLU A 107 -32.11 55.52 16.81
C GLU A 107 -33.37 56.35 16.51
N PHE A 108 -34.27 55.78 15.72
CA PHE A 108 -35.59 56.34 15.44
C PHE A 108 -36.67 55.38 15.92
N LYS A 109 -37.56 55.85 16.80
CA LYS A 109 -38.64 55.05 17.37
C LYS A 109 -39.92 55.23 16.55
N ARG A 110 -40.63 54.14 16.25
CA ARG A 110 -41.96 54.23 15.62
C ARG A 110 -42.94 54.86 16.58
N VAL A 111 -43.50 55.99 16.19
CA VAL A 111 -44.47 56.75 16.97
C VAL A 111 -45.88 56.70 16.38
N TRP A 112 -46.01 56.26 15.13
CA TRP A 112 -47.31 56.00 14.52
C TRP A 112 -47.30 54.81 13.54
N LYS A 113 -48.41 54.07 13.53
CA LYS A 113 -48.77 53.05 12.54
C LYS A 113 -50.29 53.07 12.31
N PRO A 114 -50.79 52.66 11.14
CA PRO A 114 -52.22 52.61 10.88
C PRO A 114 -52.90 51.58 11.78
N SER A 115 -54.13 51.88 12.20
CA SER A 115 -54.96 50.92 12.95
C SER A 115 -55.47 49.80 12.03
N ASN A 116 -55.72 50.12 10.76
CA ASN A 116 -56.03 49.17 9.71
C ASN A 116 -54.87 49.08 8.70
N PRO A 117 -54.05 48.01 8.73
CA PRO A 117 -52.94 47.82 7.79
C PRO A 117 -53.36 47.75 6.31
N GLN A 118 -54.64 47.50 6.02
CA GLN A 118 -55.19 47.41 4.66
C GLN A 118 -55.70 48.75 4.12
N SER A 119 -55.64 49.83 4.92
CA SER A 119 -56.08 51.14 4.44
C SER A 119 -55.24 51.60 3.25
N LYS A 120 -55.94 51.91 2.14
CA LYS A 120 -55.36 52.47 0.92
C LYS A 120 -55.41 53.99 0.87
N GLU A 121 -55.80 54.64 1.97
CA GLU A 121 -55.81 56.10 2.01
C GLU A 121 -54.38 56.65 2.02
N ALA A 122 -54.13 57.60 1.12
CA ALA A 122 -52.85 58.28 1.05
C ALA A 122 -52.74 59.30 2.18
N GLY A 123 -51.66 59.24 2.96
CA GLY A 123 -51.41 60.22 4.01
C GLY A 123 -50.93 61.54 3.42
N LYS A 124 -51.36 62.67 3.99
CA LYS A 124 -50.87 64.00 3.60
C LYS A 124 -49.85 64.50 4.63
N VAL A 125 -48.72 65.01 4.14
CA VAL A 125 -47.59 65.46 4.95
C VAL A 125 -47.31 66.93 4.65
N TRP A 126 -47.37 67.76 5.69
CA TRP A 126 -47.04 69.18 5.66
C TRP A 126 -45.85 69.44 6.57
N VAL A 127 -44.79 70.03 6.02
CA VAL A 127 -43.58 70.38 6.79
C VAL A 127 -43.25 71.85 6.56
N SER A 128 -42.96 72.57 7.62
CA SER A 128 -42.57 73.97 7.55
C SER A 128 -41.81 74.36 8.82
N LYS A 129 -41.77 75.66 9.07
CA LYS A 129 -41.13 76.28 10.21
C LYS A 129 -42.15 76.78 11.22
N LEU A 130 -41.86 76.60 12.50
CA LEU A 130 -42.62 77.12 13.63
C LEU A 130 -41.92 78.34 14.20
N ASN A 131 -42.67 79.43 14.30
CA ASN A 131 -42.34 80.55 15.17
C ASN A 131 -43.40 80.58 16.25
N TRP A 132 -42.96 80.55 17.51
CA TRP A 132 -43.83 80.66 18.66
C TRP A 132 -43.18 81.59 19.67
N PRO A 133 -43.90 82.60 20.18
CA PRO A 133 -43.32 83.59 21.09
C PRO A 133 -42.51 82.93 22.20
N VAL A 134 -41.24 83.35 22.31
CA VAL A 134 -40.25 82.89 23.29
C VAL A 134 -39.78 81.43 23.14
N MET A 135 -40.64 80.49 22.75
CA MET A 135 -40.33 79.05 22.78
C MET A 135 -39.79 78.50 21.46
N ALA A 136 -40.16 79.05 20.30
CA ALA A 136 -39.64 78.62 19.00
C ALA A 136 -39.27 79.79 18.10
N ASP A 137 -38.05 79.77 17.61
CA ASP A 137 -37.56 80.67 16.56
C ASP A 137 -37.19 79.84 15.32
N ASN A 138 -38.03 79.87 14.28
CA ASN A 138 -37.78 79.19 13.00
C ASN A 138 -37.45 77.67 13.14
N GLU A 139 -38.18 76.98 14.00
CA GLU A 139 -37.97 75.57 14.34
C GLU A 139 -38.69 74.60 13.40
N PHE A 140 -38.27 73.34 13.38
CA PHE A 140 -38.92 72.29 12.60
C PHE A 140 -40.37 72.07 13.07
N CYS A 141 -41.30 71.98 12.12
CA CYS A 141 -42.70 71.68 12.39
C CYS A 141 -43.31 70.82 11.28
N LEU A 142 -44.07 69.82 11.67
CA LEU A 142 -44.60 68.76 10.84
C LEU A 142 -46.03 68.42 11.27
N PHE A 143 -46.94 68.44 10.32
CA PHE A 143 -48.31 67.97 10.48
C PHE A 143 -48.60 66.87 9.47
N ILE A 144 -49.33 65.84 9.90
CA ILE A 144 -49.66 64.70 9.05
C ILE A 144 -51.11 64.31 9.28
N ALA A 145 -51.87 64.18 8.19
CA ALA A 145 -53.16 63.51 8.17
C ALA A 145 -52.95 62.10 7.60
N PRO A 146 -52.59 61.12 8.44
CA PRO A 146 -51.99 59.88 7.98
C PRO A 146 -52.97 58.90 7.31
N GLU A 147 -54.26 59.07 7.59
CA GLU A 147 -55.36 58.31 7.01
C GLU A 147 -56.36 59.28 6.36
N GLY A 148 -55.88 60.41 5.81
CA GLY A 148 -56.72 61.44 5.20
C GLY A 148 -57.57 62.23 6.19
N PHE A 149 -58.62 62.87 5.66
CA PHE A 149 -59.56 63.71 6.41
C PHE A 149 -60.83 62.93 6.79
N GLY A 150 -61.35 63.16 7.99
CA GLY A 150 -62.63 62.63 8.45
C GLY A 150 -62.79 62.58 9.96
N GLU A 151 -64.04 62.56 10.44
CA GLU A 151 -64.34 62.52 11.88
C GLU A 151 -63.65 61.34 12.58
N GLY A 152 -62.99 61.62 13.70
CA GLY A 152 -62.27 60.63 14.50
C GLY A 152 -60.97 60.12 13.88
N LYS A 153 -60.64 60.52 12.65
CA LYS A 153 -59.39 60.10 11.99
C LYS A 153 -58.17 60.68 12.71
N PRO A 154 -57.04 59.96 12.74
CA PRO A 154 -55.82 60.45 13.37
C PRO A 154 -55.29 61.73 12.70
N PHE A 155 -54.64 62.57 13.49
CA PHE A 155 -53.83 63.69 13.03
C PHE A 155 -52.56 63.75 13.88
N ILE A 156 -51.41 63.77 13.22
CA ILE A 156 -50.10 63.72 13.88
C ILE A 156 -49.48 65.11 13.81
N SER A 157 -48.94 65.56 14.93
CA SER A 157 -48.24 66.84 15.05
C SER A 157 -46.87 66.58 15.66
N MET A 158 -45.83 67.15 15.05
CA MET A 158 -44.46 67.08 15.55
C MET A 158 -43.77 68.43 15.37
N TRP A 159 -43.09 68.91 16.40
CA TRP A 159 -42.26 70.11 16.29
C TRP A 159 -41.12 70.12 17.29
N GLN A 160 -40.25 71.12 17.20
CA GLN A 160 -39.18 71.36 18.16
C GLN A 160 -39.37 72.73 18.83
N TRP A 161 -39.19 72.80 20.14
CA TRP A 161 -38.97 74.06 20.84
C TRP A 161 -37.50 74.45 20.79
N SER A 162 -37.20 75.72 20.52
CA SER A 162 -35.86 76.27 20.76
C SER A 162 -35.53 76.16 22.25
N TYR A 163 -36.49 76.53 23.10
CA TYR A 163 -36.45 76.39 24.56
C TYR A 163 -37.84 76.00 25.07
N ASP A 164 -37.92 75.01 25.96
CA ASP A 164 -39.17 74.72 26.68
C ASP A 164 -39.39 75.67 27.88
N LYS A 165 -40.47 75.45 28.63
CA LYS A 165 -40.79 76.23 29.84
C LYS A 165 -39.75 76.11 30.97
N ASP A 166 -38.93 75.05 30.93
CA ASP A 166 -37.84 74.79 31.86
C ASP A 166 -36.49 75.28 31.30
N LEU A 167 -36.48 76.03 30.20
CA LEU A 167 -35.29 76.50 29.47
C LEU A 167 -34.41 75.38 28.90
N LYS A 168 -34.95 74.17 28.69
CA LYS A 168 -34.24 73.10 28.00
C LYS A 168 -34.25 73.36 26.50
N GLU A 169 -33.08 73.24 25.89
CA GLU A 169 -32.91 73.46 24.45
C GLU A 169 -33.48 72.32 23.61
N ARG A 170 -33.97 72.67 22.41
CA ARG A 170 -34.30 71.72 21.33
C ARG A 170 -35.29 70.62 21.73
N VAL A 171 -36.27 70.91 22.58
CA VAL A 171 -37.18 69.87 23.08
C VAL A 171 -38.13 69.38 21.97
N PRO A 172 -38.17 68.08 21.65
CA PRO A 172 -39.10 67.53 20.67
C PRO A 172 -40.50 67.41 21.27
N ILE A 173 -41.51 67.76 20.50
CA ILE A 173 -42.91 67.47 20.81
C ILE A 173 -43.47 66.57 19.72
N PHE A 174 -44.07 65.46 20.13
CA PHE A 174 -44.84 64.57 19.28
C PHE A 174 -46.19 64.29 19.92
N ARG A 175 -47.28 64.46 19.15
CA ARG A 175 -48.65 64.19 19.58
C ARG A 175 -49.49 63.60 18.46
N VAL A 176 -50.47 62.79 18.85
CA VAL A 176 -51.49 62.26 17.94
C VAL A 176 -52.86 62.61 18.50
N GLY A 177 -53.56 63.49 17.80
CA GLY A 177 -54.95 63.83 18.08
C GLY A 177 -55.91 63.07 17.17
N LYS A 178 -57.20 63.24 17.44
CA LYS A 178 -58.28 62.83 16.52
C LYS A 178 -58.94 64.07 15.95
N GLN A 179 -59.27 64.04 14.67
CA GLN A 179 -59.94 65.12 13.97
C GLN A 179 -61.40 65.20 14.42
N SER A 180 -61.83 66.37 14.88
CA SER A 180 -63.23 66.74 15.09
C SER A 180 -63.62 67.80 14.06
N PHE A 181 -64.54 67.47 13.17
CA PHE A 181 -64.86 68.29 12.01
C PHE A 181 -65.83 69.41 12.37
N GLY A 182 -65.43 70.64 12.02
CA GLY A 182 -66.36 71.76 11.92
C GLY A 182 -67.06 71.78 10.58
N SER A 183 -66.35 71.46 9.49
CA SER A 183 -66.92 71.31 8.15
C SER A 183 -66.03 70.47 7.22
N LEU A 184 -66.66 69.68 6.36
CA LEU A 184 -66.01 68.95 5.26
C LEU A 184 -66.71 69.34 3.96
N GLY A 185 -66.06 70.16 3.14
CA GLY A 185 -66.54 70.54 1.81
C GLY A 185 -65.92 69.68 0.72
N ASN A 186 -66.40 69.85 -0.52
CA ASN A 186 -65.83 69.16 -1.69
C ASN A 186 -64.37 69.54 -1.96
N ASP A 187 -63.98 70.76 -1.58
CA ASP A 187 -62.67 71.36 -1.87
C ASP A 187 -61.96 71.95 -0.64
N SER A 188 -62.49 71.74 0.57
CA SER A 188 -61.86 72.20 1.81
C SER A 188 -62.24 71.32 3.00
N ALA A 189 -61.39 71.34 4.03
CA ALA A 189 -61.64 70.66 5.29
C ALA A 189 -61.28 71.58 6.46
N MET A 190 -62.18 71.75 7.42
CA MET A 190 -61.92 72.45 8.67
C MET A 190 -62.19 71.52 9.85
N PHE A 191 -61.16 71.31 10.66
CA PHE A 191 -61.22 70.39 11.80
C PHE A 191 -60.34 70.87 12.94
N THR A 192 -60.68 70.44 14.15
CA THR A 192 -59.86 70.64 15.35
C THR A 192 -59.29 69.30 15.80
N CYS A 193 -58.16 69.34 16.51
CA CYS A 193 -57.46 68.19 17.05
C CYS A 193 -56.96 68.54 18.44
N GLN A 194 -57.60 67.98 19.48
CA GLN A 194 -57.03 68.00 20.82
C GLN A 194 -55.82 67.06 20.85
N LEU A 195 -54.63 67.60 21.07
CA LEU A 195 -53.38 66.83 21.04
C LEU A 195 -53.02 66.24 22.40
N ASP A 196 -53.25 67.01 23.47
CA ASP A 196 -53.16 66.62 24.88
C ASP A 196 -53.92 67.67 25.73
N SER A 197 -53.67 67.77 27.04
CA SER A 197 -54.31 68.78 27.90
C SER A 197 -53.84 70.22 27.67
N GLU A 198 -52.70 70.41 27.00
CA GLU A 198 -52.07 71.73 26.81
C GLU A 198 -52.30 72.29 25.40
N TYR A 199 -52.44 71.42 24.38
CA TYR A 199 -52.47 71.86 22.98
C TYR A 199 -53.76 71.46 22.24
N LEU A 200 -54.41 72.45 21.64
CA LEU A 200 -55.49 72.30 20.65
C LEU A 200 -55.02 72.87 19.32
N VAL A 201 -55.15 72.09 18.24
CA VAL A 201 -54.82 72.54 16.89
C VAL A 201 -56.08 72.62 16.04
N THR A 202 -56.31 73.78 15.43
CA THR A 202 -57.36 73.99 14.41
C THR A 202 -56.71 74.08 13.04
N CYS A 203 -57.23 73.31 12.09
CA CYS A 203 -56.70 73.21 10.74
C CYS A 203 -57.76 73.60 9.73
N ALA A 204 -57.36 74.39 8.73
CA ALA A 204 -58.16 74.68 7.54
C ALA A 204 -57.34 74.31 6.29
N TRP A 205 -57.72 73.23 5.63
CA TRP A 205 -57.10 72.74 4.41
C TRP A 205 -57.91 73.16 3.18
N GLU A 206 -57.19 73.57 2.13
CA GLU A 206 -57.75 73.89 0.81
C GLU A 206 -57.21 72.91 -0.24
N LYS A 207 -58.10 72.25 -0.98
CA LYS A 207 -57.75 71.17 -1.92
C LYS A 207 -57.04 71.64 -3.18
N THR A 208 -57.37 72.83 -3.67
CA THR A 208 -56.81 73.38 -4.92
C THR A 208 -55.33 73.74 -4.77
N THR A 209 -54.96 74.28 -3.62
CA THR A 209 -53.59 74.70 -3.29
C THR A 209 -52.84 73.64 -2.47
N ASP A 210 -53.57 72.69 -1.90
CA ASP A 210 -53.07 71.69 -0.95
C ASP A 210 -52.39 72.31 0.28
N VAL A 211 -52.76 73.56 0.61
CA VAL A 211 -52.26 74.31 1.76
C VAL A 211 -53.07 73.99 3.00
N LEU A 212 -52.37 73.79 4.12
CA LEU A 212 -52.95 73.63 5.45
C LEU A 212 -52.65 74.87 6.29
N ASN A 213 -53.67 75.67 6.58
CA ASN A 213 -53.56 76.75 7.55
C ASN A 213 -53.76 76.18 8.95
N VAL A 214 -52.82 76.45 9.84
CA VAL A 214 -52.79 75.87 11.19
C VAL A 214 -52.86 76.98 12.22
N PHE A 215 -53.81 76.84 13.15
CA PHE A 215 -53.92 77.62 14.37
C PHE A 215 -53.68 76.69 15.54
N MET A 216 -52.87 77.12 16.51
CA MET A 216 -52.58 76.35 17.70
C MET A 216 -52.96 77.19 18.92
N SER A 217 -53.58 76.56 19.90
CA SER A 217 -53.77 77.07 21.25
C SER A 217 -52.86 76.28 22.17
N GLY A 218 -52.04 76.95 22.97
CA GLY A 218 -51.17 76.27 23.92
C GLY A 218 -50.19 77.20 24.64
N PRO A 219 -49.65 76.80 25.80
CA PRO A 219 -48.87 77.67 26.66
C PRO A 219 -47.60 78.22 25.99
N PRO A 220 -47.13 79.43 26.37
CA PRO A 220 -47.77 80.37 27.30
C PRO A 220 -48.85 81.24 26.65
N GLU A 221 -49.13 81.04 25.37
CA GLU A 221 -50.00 81.90 24.56
C GLU A 221 -51.42 81.32 24.47
N GLY A 222 -52.37 82.15 24.04
CA GLY A 222 -53.69 81.66 23.62
C GLY A 222 -53.66 81.16 22.18
N ASP A 223 -54.81 81.24 21.51
CA ASP A 223 -54.96 80.87 20.10
C ASP A 223 -54.07 81.76 19.20
N LYS A 224 -53.14 81.16 18.47
CA LYS A 224 -52.26 81.83 17.50
C LYS A 224 -52.25 81.09 16.17
N GLU A 225 -52.14 81.87 15.10
CA GLU A 225 -51.82 81.30 13.78
C GLU A 225 -50.36 80.83 13.76
N VAL A 226 -50.18 79.53 13.50
CA VAL A 226 -48.86 78.91 13.30
C VAL A 226 -48.36 79.17 11.88
N GLY A 227 -49.29 79.18 10.92
CA GLY A 227 -49.04 79.60 9.54
C GLY A 227 -49.65 78.68 8.49
N ALA A 228 -49.36 79.01 7.23
CA ALA A 228 -49.79 78.28 6.04
C ALA A 228 -48.71 77.28 5.61
N PHE A 229 -49.04 75.99 5.66
CA PHE A 229 -48.12 74.91 5.30
C PHE A 229 -48.45 74.38 3.91
N LYS A 230 -47.50 74.45 2.98
CA LYS A 230 -47.63 73.81 1.67
C LYS A 230 -47.47 72.29 1.82
N LEU A 231 -48.26 71.53 1.07
CA LEU A 231 -48.10 70.08 1.04
C LEU A 231 -46.69 69.72 0.58
N PHE A 232 -46.01 68.91 1.38
CA PHE A 232 -44.70 68.38 1.02
C PHE A 232 -44.83 67.07 0.25
N ALA A 233 -45.69 66.17 0.73
CA ALA A 233 -45.88 64.88 0.09
C ALA A 233 -47.25 64.27 0.37
N ASN A 234 -47.74 63.50 -0.61
CA ASN A 234 -48.72 62.45 -0.38
C ASN A 234 -47.97 61.13 -0.20
N THR A 235 -48.25 60.39 0.87
CA THR A 235 -47.73 59.05 1.07
C THR A 235 -48.64 58.09 0.33
N LYS A 236 -48.13 57.44 -0.71
CA LYS A 236 -48.88 56.36 -1.34
C LYS A 236 -48.82 55.13 -0.43
N PRO A 237 -49.92 54.39 -0.22
CA PRO A 237 -49.81 52.97 0.15
C PRO A 237 -48.90 52.26 -0.87
N HIS A 238 -48.39 51.06 -0.56
CA HIS A 238 -47.81 50.25 -1.63
C HIS A 238 -48.84 50.21 -2.76
N ASP A 239 -48.48 50.73 -3.94
CA ASP A 239 -49.32 50.60 -5.12
C ASP A 239 -49.56 49.08 -5.25
N GLU A 240 -50.82 48.67 -5.20
CA GLU A 240 -51.18 47.42 -5.86
C GLU A 240 -50.80 47.67 -7.32
N ASP A 241 -49.72 47.05 -7.75
CA ASP A 241 -49.33 47.00 -9.14
C ASP A 241 -50.60 46.75 -9.98
N PRO A 242 -50.88 47.51 -11.06
CA PRO A 242 -52.13 47.38 -11.81
C PRO A 242 -52.30 46.02 -12.52
N ASP A 243 -51.42 45.05 -12.26
CA ASP A 243 -51.24 43.90 -13.12
C ASP A 243 -51.34 42.55 -12.40
N TYR A 244 -52.21 42.43 -11.40
CA TYR A 244 -52.54 41.11 -10.84
C TYR A 244 -53.08 40.13 -11.90
N LYS A 245 -53.48 40.58 -13.11
CA LYS A 245 -53.82 39.66 -14.20
C LYS A 245 -52.60 39.19 -15.00
N ASN A 246 -51.64 40.04 -15.40
CA ASN A 246 -50.42 39.52 -16.03
C ASN A 246 -49.45 38.92 -15.02
N GLU A 247 -49.34 39.42 -13.79
CA GLU A 247 -48.55 38.74 -12.75
C GLU A 247 -49.15 37.38 -12.43
N VAL A 248 -50.47 37.24 -12.29
CA VAL A 248 -51.07 35.90 -12.11
C VAL A 248 -50.91 35.05 -13.37
N ALA A 249 -50.94 35.63 -14.57
CA ALA A 249 -50.69 34.89 -15.81
C ALA A 249 -49.22 34.44 -15.93
N GLU A 250 -48.27 35.30 -15.61
CA GLU A 250 -46.84 34.98 -15.60
C GLU A 250 -46.46 34.09 -14.43
N LEU A 251 -47.08 34.25 -13.26
CA LEU A 251 -46.94 33.30 -12.16
C LEU A 251 -47.55 31.96 -12.52
N LYS A 252 -48.70 31.91 -13.21
CA LYS A 252 -49.25 30.63 -13.72
C LYS A 252 -48.35 30.00 -14.77
N LYS A 253 -47.75 30.81 -15.64
CA LYS A 253 -46.79 30.34 -16.65
C LYS A 253 -45.51 29.84 -16.01
N LYS A 254 -44.91 30.57 -15.08
CA LYS A 254 -43.77 30.13 -14.27
C LYS A 254 -44.09 28.92 -13.41
N ILE A 255 -45.28 28.84 -12.81
CA ILE A 255 -45.72 27.64 -12.07
C ILE A 255 -45.80 26.46 -13.02
N LYS A 256 -46.33 26.64 -14.24
CA LYS A 256 -46.37 25.59 -15.25
C LYS A 256 -44.97 25.19 -15.70
N GLU A 257 -44.10 26.14 -16.03
CA GLU A 257 -42.69 25.90 -16.37
C GLU A 257 -41.97 25.15 -15.24
N LEU A 258 -42.09 25.60 -14.00
CA LEU A 258 -41.52 24.92 -12.83
C LEU A 258 -42.14 23.54 -12.60
N THR A 259 -43.41 23.34 -12.94
CA THR A 259 -44.07 22.03 -12.83
C THR A 259 -43.57 21.07 -13.91
N ASP A 260 -43.42 21.55 -15.14
CA ASP A 260 -42.88 20.80 -16.26
C ASP A 260 -41.40 20.47 -16.02
N ASP A 261 -40.60 21.43 -15.53
CA ASP A 261 -39.21 21.24 -15.11
C ASP A 261 -39.10 20.24 -13.95
N LEU A 262 -39.99 20.34 -12.95
CA LEU A 262 -40.05 19.37 -11.86
C LEU A 262 -40.41 17.97 -12.36
N ALA A 263 -41.32 17.84 -13.34
CA ALA A 263 -41.66 16.56 -13.96
C ALA A 263 -40.48 16.00 -14.77
N ALA A 264 -39.77 16.86 -15.51
CA ALA A 264 -38.56 16.48 -16.25
C ALA A 264 -37.43 16.04 -15.32
N GLU A 265 -37.17 16.77 -14.24
CA GLU A 265 -36.16 16.40 -13.24
C GLU A 265 -36.56 15.15 -12.45
N LYS A 266 -37.86 14.93 -12.18
CA LYS A 266 -38.34 13.64 -11.65
C LYS A 266 -38.10 12.49 -12.62
N ALA A 267 -38.37 12.69 -13.92
CA ALA A 267 -38.12 11.68 -14.94
C ALA A 267 -36.61 11.38 -15.09
N LYS A 268 -35.77 12.41 -15.04
CA LYS A 268 -34.31 12.29 -15.04
C LYS A 268 -33.79 11.59 -13.80
N THR A 269 -34.33 11.91 -12.63
CA THR A 269 -34.03 11.22 -11.38
C THR A 269 -34.40 9.74 -11.47
N ALA A 270 -35.60 9.42 -11.96
CA ALA A 270 -36.03 8.03 -12.15
C ALA A 270 -35.14 7.27 -13.14
N SER A 271 -34.73 7.92 -14.24
CA SER A 271 -33.78 7.36 -15.21
C SER A 271 -32.41 7.10 -14.59
N LEU A 272 -31.86 8.07 -13.84
CA LEU A 272 -30.60 7.92 -13.12
C LEU A 272 -30.67 6.84 -12.05
N THR A 273 -31.78 6.73 -11.33
CA THR A 273 -32.01 5.64 -10.36
C THR A 273 -32.04 4.27 -11.05
N ALA A 274 -32.69 4.15 -12.22
CA ALA A 274 -32.71 2.91 -12.98
C ALA A 274 -31.31 2.54 -13.51
N GLN A 275 -30.56 3.51 -14.04
CA GLN A 275 -29.18 3.31 -14.49
C GLN A 275 -28.26 2.92 -13.32
N LEU A 276 -28.41 3.56 -12.16
CA LEU A 276 -27.64 3.23 -10.97
C LEU A 276 -27.93 1.80 -10.51
N SER A 277 -29.20 1.38 -10.51
CA SER A 277 -29.59 0.01 -10.17
C SER A 277 -29.01 -1.01 -11.15
N GLN A 278 -29.07 -0.74 -12.46
CA GLN A 278 -28.44 -1.61 -13.47
C GLN A 278 -26.92 -1.70 -13.29
N ALA A 279 -26.25 -0.56 -13.04
CA ALA A 279 -24.81 -0.52 -12.81
C ALA A 279 -24.42 -1.30 -11.55
N GLN A 280 -25.22 -1.21 -10.47
CA GLN A 280 -25.02 -2.00 -9.26
C GLN A 280 -25.17 -3.49 -9.54
N THR A 281 -26.19 -3.91 -10.28
CA THR A 281 -26.38 -5.33 -10.66
C THR A 281 -25.22 -5.84 -11.52
N ALA A 282 -24.77 -5.06 -12.51
CA ALA A 282 -23.63 -5.42 -13.36
C ALA A 282 -22.33 -5.55 -12.57
N CYS A 283 -22.05 -4.59 -11.67
CA CYS A 283 -20.87 -4.63 -10.80
C CYS A 283 -20.90 -5.83 -9.84
N GLN A 284 -22.07 -6.15 -9.29
CA GLN A 284 -22.25 -7.33 -8.44
C GLN A 284 -21.98 -8.63 -9.21
N ALA A 285 -22.49 -8.74 -10.45
CA ALA A 285 -22.26 -9.89 -11.31
C ALA A 285 -20.77 -10.05 -11.68
N GLU A 286 -20.10 -8.96 -12.04
CA GLU A 286 -18.67 -8.96 -12.34
C GLU A 286 -17.84 -9.35 -11.12
N LYS A 287 -18.22 -8.87 -9.93
CA LYS A 287 -17.59 -9.27 -8.66
C LYS A 287 -17.73 -10.79 -8.44
N THR A 288 -18.94 -11.33 -8.58
CA THR A 288 -19.16 -12.78 -8.45
C THR A 288 -18.36 -13.58 -9.47
N GLN A 289 -18.26 -13.10 -10.71
CA GLN A 289 -17.43 -13.74 -11.74
C GLN A 289 -15.94 -13.77 -11.33
N LYS A 290 -15.41 -12.63 -10.88
CA LYS A 290 -14.00 -12.54 -10.42
C LYS A 290 -13.75 -13.39 -9.19
N ASP A 291 -14.67 -13.45 -8.23
CA ASP A 291 -14.55 -14.29 -7.04
C ASP A 291 -14.51 -15.79 -7.41
N ASN A 292 -15.31 -16.20 -8.39
CA ASN A 292 -15.28 -17.57 -8.93
C ASN A 292 -13.94 -17.86 -9.64
N GLU A 293 -13.42 -16.90 -10.41
CA GLU A 293 -12.12 -17.03 -11.08
C GLU A 293 -10.96 -17.13 -10.08
N ILE A 294 -10.96 -16.30 -9.03
CA ILE A 294 -9.99 -16.38 -7.93
C ILE A 294 -10.05 -17.75 -7.26
N THR A 295 -11.25 -18.28 -7.01
CA THR A 295 -11.43 -19.60 -6.40
C THR A 295 -10.84 -20.71 -7.28
N ARG A 296 -11.09 -20.65 -8.61
CA ARG A 296 -10.51 -21.58 -9.58
C ARG A 296 -8.99 -21.48 -9.64
N LEU A 297 -8.45 -20.26 -9.68
CA LEU A 297 -7.01 -20.02 -9.72
C LEU A 297 -6.31 -20.53 -8.46
N LYS A 298 -6.92 -20.34 -7.27
CA LYS A 298 -6.41 -20.92 -6.02
C LYS A 298 -6.34 -22.44 -6.08
N ALA A 299 -7.40 -23.09 -6.57
CA ALA A 299 -7.41 -24.54 -6.72
C ALA A 299 -6.31 -25.03 -7.69
N ASN A 300 -6.11 -24.33 -8.80
CA ASN A 300 -5.04 -24.63 -9.75
C ASN A 300 -3.64 -24.47 -9.13
N VAL A 301 -3.41 -23.41 -8.36
CA VAL A 301 -2.13 -23.19 -7.66
C VAL A 301 -1.86 -24.33 -6.67
N SER A 302 -2.85 -24.70 -5.84
CA SER A 302 -2.70 -25.82 -4.92
C SER A 302 -2.44 -27.15 -5.65
N GLN A 303 -3.01 -27.35 -6.84
CA GLN A 303 -2.69 -28.52 -7.65
C GLN A 303 -1.25 -28.50 -8.16
N LEU A 304 -0.79 -27.36 -8.70
CA LEU A 304 0.59 -27.20 -9.18
C LEU A 304 1.62 -27.39 -8.06
N GLU A 305 1.31 -26.95 -6.84
CA GLU A 305 2.16 -27.18 -5.68
C GLU A 305 2.28 -28.68 -5.34
N ARG A 306 1.18 -29.43 -5.44
CA ARG A 306 1.20 -30.90 -5.27
C ARG A 306 2.00 -31.58 -6.38
N ASP A 307 1.80 -31.19 -7.63
CA ASP A 307 2.51 -31.76 -8.78
C ASP A 307 4.01 -31.47 -8.68
N LYS A 308 4.39 -30.26 -8.25
CA LYS A 308 5.79 -29.90 -7.97
C LYS A 308 6.41 -30.79 -6.89
N ALA A 309 5.69 -31.05 -5.80
CA ALA A 309 6.16 -31.92 -4.73
C ALA A 309 6.32 -33.38 -5.19
N ASP A 310 5.40 -33.89 -6.00
CA ASP A 310 5.48 -35.23 -6.61
C ASP A 310 6.68 -35.35 -7.56
N LEU A 311 6.86 -34.36 -8.44
CA LEU A 311 8.02 -34.30 -9.34
C LEU A 311 9.34 -34.22 -8.58
N GLN A 312 9.41 -33.43 -7.50
CA GLN A 312 10.62 -33.35 -6.67
C GLN A 312 10.93 -34.69 -6.01
N THR A 313 9.91 -35.42 -5.55
CA THR A 313 10.07 -36.76 -4.97
C THR A 313 10.61 -37.74 -6.02
N LYS A 314 10.03 -37.74 -7.23
CA LYS A 314 10.49 -38.56 -8.36
C LYS A 314 11.93 -38.24 -8.76
N LEU A 315 12.30 -36.96 -8.80
CA LEU A 315 13.66 -36.53 -9.11
C LEU A 315 14.67 -37.03 -8.08
N ASN A 316 14.34 -36.90 -6.79
CA ASN A 316 15.21 -37.39 -5.70
C ASN A 316 15.39 -38.91 -5.78
N GLN A 317 14.32 -39.66 -6.08
CA GLN A 317 14.40 -41.11 -6.27
C GLN A 317 15.28 -41.49 -7.47
N ALA A 318 15.12 -40.80 -8.60
CA ALA A 318 15.94 -41.05 -9.79
C ALA A 318 17.43 -40.76 -9.56
N LEU A 319 17.76 -39.75 -8.76
CA LEU A 319 19.14 -39.47 -8.36
C LEU A 319 19.72 -40.60 -7.48
N LEU A 320 18.96 -41.08 -6.50
CA LEU A 320 19.36 -42.21 -5.66
C LEU A 320 19.58 -43.49 -6.49
N ASP A 321 18.69 -43.77 -7.45
CA ASP A 321 18.81 -44.93 -8.33
C ASP A 321 20.05 -44.84 -9.22
N LYS A 322 20.38 -43.63 -9.71
CA LYS A 322 21.59 -43.37 -10.49
C LYS A 322 22.86 -43.58 -9.67
N ASP A 323 22.89 -43.11 -8.43
CA ASP A 323 24.04 -43.31 -7.54
C ASP A 323 24.23 -44.80 -7.22
N ASN A 324 23.13 -45.52 -6.95
CA ASN A 324 23.15 -46.97 -6.75
C ASN A 324 23.66 -47.71 -8.00
N GLN A 325 23.30 -47.25 -9.20
CA GLN A 325 23.83 -47.81 -10.45
C GLN A 325 25.34 -47.57 -10.58
N GLY A 326 25.82 -46.36 -10.27
CA GLY A 326 27.26 -46.06 -10.27
C GLY A 326 28.06 -46.96 -9.30
N GLN A 327 27.50 -47.26 -8.13
CA GLN A 327 28.11 -48.22 -7.19
C GLN A 327 28.15 -49.65 -7.76
N LYS A 328 27.10 -50.09 -8.45
CA LYS A 328 27.08 -51.41 -9.11
C LYS A 328 28.13 -51.47 -10.22
N ASP A 329 28.23 -50.45 -11.06
CA ASP A 329 29.18 -50.39 -12.16
C ASP A 329 30.63 -50.42 -11.63
N SER A 330 30.93 -49.70 -10.54
CA SER A 330 32.23 -49.76 -9.88
C SER A 330 32.57 -51.17 -9.38
N LYS A 331 31.60 -51.88 -8.78
CA LYS A 331 31.80 -53.27 -8.33
C LYS A 331 32.02 -54.23 -9.50
N ILE A 332 31.31 -54.05 -10.61
CA ILE A 332 31.51 -54.84 -11.83
C ILE A 332 32.93 -54.64 -12.36
N SER A 333 33.41 -53.39 -12.41
CA SER A 333 34.78 -53.09 -12.86
C SER A 333 35.85 -53.73 -11.96
N GLU A 334 35.65 -53.70 -10.63
CA GLU A 334 36.55 -54.36 -9.68
C GLU A 334 36.56 -55.89 -9.89
N GLN A 335 35.38 -56.50 -10.03
CA GLN A 335 35.24 -57.93 -10.28
C GLN A 335 35.88 -58.34 -11.61
N ALA A 336 35.70 -57.56 -12.68
CA ALA A 336 36.33 -57.82 -13.97
C ALA A 336 37.87 -57.82 -13.89
N THR A 337 38.43 -56.87 -13.13
CA THR A 337 39.88 -56.80 -12.88
C THR A 337 40.37 -58.06 -12.17
N ARG A 338 39.65 -58.49 -11.13
CA ARG A 338 39.99 -59.68 -10.35
C ARG A 338 39.89 -60.98 -11.15
N ILE A 339 38.92 -61.07 -12.06
CA ILE A 339 38.79 -62.22 -12.99
C ILE A 339 40.02 -62.27 -13.90
N SER A 340 40.42 -61.16 -14.51
CA SER A 340 41.60 -61.11 -15.38
C SER A 340 42.90 -61.53 -14.67
N ASP A 341 43.09 -61.12 -13.41
CA ASP A 341 44.23 -61.55 -12.60
C ASP A 341 44.22 -63.05 -12.28
N LEU A 342 43.03 -63.63 -12.06
CA LEU A 342 42.88 -65.06 -11.82
C LEU A 342 43.14 -65.88 -13.09
N GLU A 343 42.67 -65.41 -14.25
CA GLU A 343 42.94 -66.02 -15.55
C GLU A 343 44.44 -66.09 -15.83
N LYS A 344 45.19 -65.00 -15.61
CA LYS A 344 46.65 -64.98 -15.75
C LYS A 344 47.37 -65.96 -14.82
N LYS A 345 46.86 -66.16 -13.60
CA LYS A 345 47.45 -67.13 -12.65
C LYS A 345 47.20 -68.56 -13.08
N LEU A 346 46.05 -68.84 -13.69
CA LEU A 346 45.71 -70.17 -14.17
C LEU A 346 46.56 -70.57 -15.38
N GLU A 347 46.78 -69.65 -16.31
CA GLU A 347 47.57 -69.88 -17.54
C GLU A 347 49.05 -70.23 -17.25
N ASN A 348 49.60 -69.74 -16.14
CA ASN A 348 51.02 -69.92 -15.78
C ASN A 348 51.31 -71.12 -14.86
N ARG A 349 50.40 -72.09 -14.72
CA ARG A 349 50.61 -73.26 -13.86
C ARG A 349 51.50 -74.33 -14.56
N PRO A 350 52.59 -74.81 -13.94
CA PRO A 350 53.42 -75.86 -14.54
C PRO A 350 52.67 -77.20 -14.64
N GLU A 351 52.85 -77.88 -15.77
CA GLU A 351 52.26 -79.20 -16.07
C GLU A 351 53.07 -80.32 -15.41
N LEU A 352 52.42 -81.21 -14.65
CA LEU A 352 53.07 -82.38 -14.05
C LEU A 352 53.31 -83.44 -15.12
N LEU A 353 54.58 -83.83 -15.34
CA LEU A 353 54.95 -84.85 -16.31
C LEU A 353 54.90 -86.26 -15.69
N PHE A 354 55.62 -86.47 -14.58
CA PHE A 354 55.65 -87.78 -13.90
C PHE A 354 56.16 -87.66 -12.46
N ARG A 355 56.07 -88.75 -11.71
CA ARG A 355 56.63 -88.88 -10.36
C ARG A 355 57.72 -89.95 -10.34
N CYS A 356 58.84 -89.67 -9.69
CA CYS A 356 59.95 -90.62 -9.59
C CYS A 356 60.67 -90.55 -8.26
N GLN A 357 61.53 -91.53 -8.02
CA GLN A 357 62.62 -91.46 -7.06
C GLN A 357 63.93 -91.51 -7.84
N LEU A 358 64.97 -90.90 -7.31
CA LEU A 358 66.28 -90.82 -7.96
C LEU A 358 67.30 -91.56 -7.11
N ARG A 359 67.78 -92.71 -7.59
CA ARG A 359 68.75 -93.54 -6.88
C ARG A 359 70.16 -93.24 -7.35
N SER A 360 71.06 -92.90 -6.44
CA SER A 360 72.49 -92.76 -6.76
C SER A 360 73.10 -94.10 -7.18
N ARG A 361 73.98 -94.07 -8.19
CA ARG A 361 74.72 -95.26 -8.67
C ARG A 361 76.00 -95.54 -7.89
N LEU A 362 76.28 -94.78 -6.82
CA LEU A 362 77.40 -95.09 -5.93
C LEU A 362 77.08 -96.32 -5.06
N THR A 363 78.03 -97.24 -4.96
CA THR A 363 77.98 -98.43 -4.10
C THR A 363 79.00 -98.30 -2.97
N ASP A 364 78.67 -98.80 -1.79
CA ASP A 364 79.52 -98.76 -0.59
C ASP A 364 80.58 -99.87 -0.56
N GLY A 365 81.21 -100.21 -1.70
CA GLY A 365 82.41 -101.07 -1.75
C GLY A 365 82.31 -102.50 -1.17
N TYR A 366 81.18 -102.89 -0.59
CA TYR A 366 80.89 -104.18 0.01
C TYR A 366 79.52 -104.66 -0.48
N SER A 367 79.39 -105.96 -0.72
CA SER A 367 78.28 -106.65 -1.38
C SER A 367 76.96 -106.67 -0.59
N SER A 368 76.46 -105.51 -0.15
CA SER A 368 75.17 -105.38 0.52
C SER A 368 74.20 -104.56 -0.35
N GLY A 369 72.93 -104.99 -0.44
CA GLY A 369 71.89 -104.40 -1.32
C GLY A 369 71.39 -103.01 -0.89
N THR A 370 72.28 -102.16 -0.37
CA THR A 370 72.00 -100.81 0.10
C THR A 370 71.75 -99.87 -1.09
N GLN A 371 70.64 -99.14 -1.04
CA GLN A 371 70.24 -98.21 -2.10
C GLN A 371 70.22 -96.78 -1.53
N TRP A 372 70.86 -95.86 -2.23
CA TRP A 372 71.01 -94.46 -1.81
C TRP A 372 70.09 -93.55 -2.63
N MET A 373 69.09 -92.94 -1.99
CA MET A 373 68.06 -92.14 -2.65
C MET A 373 68.34 -90.65 -2.47
N LEU A 374 68.14 -89.87 -3.54
CA LEU A 374 68.16 -88.40 -3.49
C LEU A 374 66.94 -87.89 -2.71
N GLN A 375 67.19 -87.09 -1.69
CA GLN A 375 66.12 -86.54 -0.84
C GLN A 375 66.43 -85.12 -0.36
N VAL A 376 65.35 -84.38 -0.06
CA VAL A 376 65.42 -83.14 0.72
C VAL A 376 65.54 -83.45 2.21
N THR A 377 66.61 -82.95 2.84
CA THR A 377 66.91 -83.14 4.26
C THR A 377 66.64 -81.88 5.07
N ASN A 378 67.29 -80.77 4.71
CA ASN A 378 67.21 -79.51 5.44
C ASN A 378 66.69 -78.35 4.58
N ALA A 379 66.30 -78.61 3.33
CA ALA A 379 65.52 -77.68 2.51
C ALA A 379 66.06 -76.22 2.43
N GLY A 380 67.36 -76.01 2.51
CA GLY A 380 67.97 -74.68 2.47
C GLY A 380 67.85 -73.86 3.75
N TYR A 381 67.25 -74.40 4.82
CA TYR A 381 67.23 -73.76 6.14
C TYR A 381 68.63 -73.77 6.78
N PRO A 382 69.03 -72.72 7.52
CA PRO A 382 70.34 -72.68 8.19
C PRO A 382 70.42 -73.78 9.26
N GLY A 383 71.31 -74.76 9.04
CA GLY A 383 71.54 -75.88 9.94
C GLY A 383 72.78 -76.67 9.52
N ASN A 384 73.27 -77.57 10.38
CA ASN A 384 74.49 -78.34 10.15
C ASN A 384 74.35 -79.43 9.07
N SER A 385 73.13 -79.72 8.58
CA SER A 385 72.87 -80.73 7.56
C SER A 385 72.73 -80.10 6.16
N PRO A 386 73.29 -80.73 5.10
CA PRO A 386 73.12 -80.25 3.73
C PRO A 386 71.63 -80.20 3.34
N PRO A 387 71.19 -79.27 2.46
CA PRO A 387 69.78 -79.17 2.02
C PRO A 387 69.25 -80.38 1.27
N VAL A 388 70.09 -80.98 0.43
CA VAL A 388 69.80 -82.13 -0.42
C VAL A 388 70.94 -83.13 -0.25
N THR A 389 70.59 -84.39 0.02
CA THR A 389 71.55 -85.45 0.27
C THR A 389 71.15 -86.73 -0.44
N ILE A 390 72.06 -87.71 -0.45
CA ILE A 390 71.67 -89.11 -0.61
C ILE A 390 71.43 -89.73 0.78
N LYS A 391 70.40 -90.58 0.90
CA LYS A 391 70.02 -91.25 2.15
C LYS A 391 69.70 -92.72 1.90
N GLU A 392 69.98 -93.60 2.85
CA GLU A 392 69.71 -95.03 2.69
C GLU A 392 68.19 -95.32 2.61
N HIS A 393 67.77 -96.11 1.61
CA HIS A 393 66.36 -96.40 1.31
C HIS A 393 65.58 -97.07 2.46
N ARG A 394 66.26 -97.79 3.37
CA ARG A 394 65.63 -98.56 4.46
C ARG A 394 65.33 -97.72 5.71
N VAL A 395 65.70 -96.45 5.73
CA VAL A 395 65.51 -95.56 6.89
C VAL A 395 64.04 -95.13 7.00
N ARG A 396 63.45 -95.21 8.21
CA ARG A 396 62.11 -94.65 8.48
C ARG A 396 62.14 -93.13 8.27
N ASN A 397 61.07 -92.55 7.69
CA ASN A 397 60.94 -91.12 7.35
C ASN A 397 61.75 -90.66 6.12
N LEU A 398 61.82 -91.51 5.10
CA LEU A 398 62.33 -91.15 3.78
C LEU A 398 61.20 -90.53 2.94
N SER A 399 61.44 -89.37 2.33
CA SER A 399 60.54 -88.72 1.36
C SER A 399 61.27 -88.54 0.02
N PRO A 400 61.65 -89.64 -0.67
CA PRO A 400 62.52 -89.61 -1.84
C PRO A 400 61.77 -89.33 -3.15
N TYR A 401 60.46 -89.03 -3.07
CA TYR A 401 59.61 -88.83 -4.23
C TYR A 401 59.74 -87.40 -4.76
N TRP A 402 59.92 -87.32 -6.07
CA TRP A 402 60.05 -86.10 -6.84
C TRP A 402 58.97 -86.09 -7.91
N GLU A 403 58.17 -85.04 -7.91
CA GLU A 403 57.29 -84.65 -9.00
C GLU A 403 58.11 -83.86 -10.02
N VAL A 404 58.00 -84.25 -11.28
CA VAL A 404 58.74 -83.65 -12.39
C VAL A 404 57.76 -82.84 -13.21
N TYR A 405 57.95 -81.53 -13.26
CA TYR A 405 57.07 -80.60 -13.97
C TYR A 405 57.72 -80.09 -15.26
N ALA A 406 56.93 -79.83 -16.29
CA ALA A 406 57.37 -79.20 -17.52
C ALA A 406 57.64 -77.70 -17.29
N VAL A 407 58.74 -77.22 -17.85
CA VAL A 407 58.98 -75.78 -18.03
C VAL A 407 58.33 -75.38 -19.35
N HIS A 408 57.30 -74.53 -19.33
CA HIS A 408 56.52 -74.16 -20.52
C HIS A 408 57.37 -73.56 -21.65
N SER A 409 58.39 -72.78 -21.30
CA SER A 409 59.30 -72.13 -22.26
C SER A 409 60.40 -73.04 -22.81
N SER A 410 60.47 -74.31 -22.40
CA SER A 410 61.51 -75.25 -22.83
C SER A 410 60.91 -76.58 -23.27
N ARG A 411 61.58 -77.29 -24.19
CA ARG A 411 61.21 -78.66 -24.59
C ARG A 411 61.95 -79.75 -23.82
N ASP A 412 63.02 -79.39 -23.11
CA ASP A 412 63.92 -80.35 -22.46
C ASP A 412 64.03 -80.14 -20.96
N ALA A 413 63.82 -78.92 -20.48
CA ALA A 413 63.95 -78.61 -19.07
C ALA A 413 62.74 -79.06 -18.25
N VAL A 414 63.02 -79.42 -17.00
CA VAL A 414 62.04 -79.81 -15.99
C VAL A 414 62.29 -79.09 -14.67
N ILE A 415 61.29 -79.02 -13.83
CA ILE A 415 61.41 -78.63 -12.42
C ILE A 415 61.21 -79.89 -11.58
N LEU A 416 62.14 -80.15 -10.66
CA LEU A 416 62.07 -81.27 -9.73
C LEU A 416 61.52 -80.78 -8.40
N VAL A 417 60.30 -81.14 -8.06
CA VAL A 417 59.61 -80.74 -6.82
C VAL A 417 59.50 -81.95 -5.91
N ASN A 418 59.98 -81.87 -4.67
CA ASN A 418 59.81 -82.96 -3.73
C ASN A 418 58.33 -83.11 -3.36
N SER A 419 57.76 -84.31 -3.54
CA SER A 419 56.32 -84.55 -3.42
C SER A 419 55.79 -84.37 -2.00
N HIS A 420 56.67 -84.39 -0.98
CA HIS A 420 56.25 -84.33 0.42
C HIS A 420 56.15 -82.89 0.93
N ASN A 421 57.12 -82.03 0.61
CA ASN A 421 57.18 -80.66 1.11
C ASN A 421 56.91 -79.59 0.04
N GLY A 422 56.80 -79.97 -1.24
CA GLY A 422 56.57 -79.02 -2.33
C GLY A 422 57.77 -78.12 -2.64
N HIS A 423 58.96 -78.43 -2.11
CA HIS A 423 60.18 -77.68 -2.40
C HIS A 423 60.77 -78.11 -3.74
N ASN A 424 61.10 -77.15 -4.61
CA ASN A 424 61.79 -77.41 -5.85
C ASN A 424 63.31 -77.36 -5.68
N LEU A 425 63.98 -78.30 -6.33
CA LEU A 425 65.43 -78.38 -6.42
C LEU A 425 65.96 -77.23 -7.27
N TRP A 426 66.99 -76.52 -6.79
CA TRP A 426 67.65 -75.46 -7.54
C TRP A 426 69.15 -75.37 -7.28
N SER A 427 69.89 -74.86 -8.26
CA SER A 427 71.34 -74.66 -8.17
C SER A 427 71.70 -73.29 -7.64
N LYS A 428 72.61 -73.26 -6.66
CA LYS A 428 73.26 -72.04 -6.16
C LYS A 428 74.58 -71.74 -6.88
N GLY A 429 75.02 -72.61 -7.79
CA GLY A 429 76.27 -72.48 -8.56
C GLY A 429 77.33 -73.52 -8.20
N HIS A 430 78.39 -73.59 -9.02
CA HIS A 430 79.46 -74.58 -8.91
C HIS A 430 80.03 -74.77 -7.48
N GLN A 431 80.23 -76.02 -7.09
CA GLN A 431 80.69 -76.50 -5.78
C GLN A 431 79.80 -76.11 -4.59
N GLN A 432 78.62 -75.56 -4.82
CA GLN A 432 77.64 -75.30 -3.78
C GLN A 432 76.73 -76.52 -3.59
N ASN A 433 76.24 -76.71 -2.36
CA ASN A 433 75.19 -77.69 -2.08
C ASN A 433 73.96 -77.35 -2.93
N ALA A 434 73.39 -78.37 -3.58
CA ALA A 434 72.09 -78.24 -4.23
C ALA A 434 71.05 -77.83 -3.18
N GLN A 435 70.15 -76.93 -3.54
CA GLN A 435 69.15 -76.36 -2.63
C GLN A 435 67.76 -76.92 -2.95
N ALA A 436 66.86 -76.93 -1.97
CA ALA A 436 65.47 -77.30 -2.18
C ALA A 436 64.54 -76.46 -1.29
N THR A 437 63.91 -75.42 -1.85
CA THR A 437 62.98 -74.49 -1.17
C THR A 437 61.76 -74.25 -2.06
N HIS A 438 60.79 -73.42 -1.67
CA HIS A 438 59.80 -72.85 -2.62
C HIS A 438 60.44 -71.74 -3.47
N HIS A 439 61.34 -72.12 -4.37
CA HIS A 439 62.03 -71.20 -5.27
C HIS A 439 61.17 -70.86 -6.48
N ASP A 440 61.32 -69.66 -7.02
CA ASP A 440 60.57 -69.21 -8.20
C ASP A 440 60.75 -70.18 -9.38
N PHE A 441 59.64 -70.73 -9.89
CA PHE A 441 59.62 -71.65 -11.03
C PHE A 441 60.06 -70.98 -12.33
N SER A 442 60.07 -69.65 -12.40
CA SER A 442 60.58 -68.90 -13.55
C SER A 442 62.11 -68.78 -13.56
N ASP A 443 62.80 -68.98 -12.43
CA ASP A 443 64.27 -68.86 -12.36
C ASP A 443 64.93 -70.09 -13.02
N PRO A 444 65.79 -69.88 -14.04
CA PRO A 444 66.55 -70.97 -14.68
C PRO A 444 67.39 -71.82 -13.71
N GLY A 445 67.69 -71.31 -12.51
CA GLY A 445 68.37 -72.05 -11.46
C GLY A 445 67.56 -73.23 -10.92
N ALA A 446 66.23 -73.21 -11.04
CA ALA A 446 65.34 -74.34 -10.69
C ALA A 446 65.07 -75.28 -11.87
N HIS A 447 65.59 -74.98 -13.06
CA HIS A 447 65.38 -75.77 -14.27
C HIS A 447 66.51 -76.77 -14.46
N TRP A 448 66.15 -78.02 -14.75
CA TRP A 448 67.08 -79.13 -14.91
C TRP A 448 66.83 -79.87 -16.22
N VAL A 449 67.88 -80.39 -16.84
CA VAL A 449 67.81 -81.31 -17.98
C VAL A 449 68.18 -82.69 -17.48
N LEU A 450 67.31 -83.66 -17.75
CA LEU A 450 67.54 -85.08 -17.44
C LEU A 450 68.27 -85.73 -18.62
N GLU A 451 69.60 -85.66 -18.63
CA GLU A 451 70.40 -86.21 -19.73
C GLU A 451 70.45 -87.74 -19.64
N GLY A 452 70.22 -88.42 -20.76
CA GLY A 452 70.11 -89.88 -20.81
C GLY A 452 68.67 -90.39 -20.86
N THR A 453 67.68 -89.50 -20.77
CA THR A 453 66.26 -89.81 -20.95
C THR A 453 65.53 -88.68 -21.69
N ARG A 454 64.27 -88.90 -22.05
CA ARG A 454 63.35 -87.85 -22.50
C ARG A 454 62.48 -87.40 -21.32
N ARG A 455 62.32 -86.09 -21.14
CA ARG A 455 61.51 -85.55 -20.02
C ARG A 455 60.06 -86.01 -20.01
N ASP A 456 59.49 -86.32 -21.18
CA ASP A 456 58.08 -86.70 -21.36
C ASP A 456 57.88 -88.22 -21.41
N HIS A 457 58.96 -89.01 -21.47
CA HIS A 457 58.89 -90.45 -21.61
C HIS A 457 60.02 -91.17 -20.88
N PRO A 458 60.19 -90.95 -19.55
CA PRO A 458 61.21 -91.63 -18.77
C PRO A 458 60.92 -93.13 -18.69
N ARG A 459 61.96 -93.96 -18.66
CA ARG A 459 61.82 -95.40 -18.41
C ARG A 459 62.38 -95.79 -17.05
N MET A 460 61.78 -96.81 -16.46
CA MET A 460 62.26 -97.42 -15.23
C MET A 460 63.72 -97.87 -15.39
N ASN A 461 64.55 -97.59 -14.38
CA ASN A 461 65.97 -97.92 -14.33
C ASN A 461 66.86 -97.19 -15.36
N GLU A 462 66.38 -96.12 -16.01
CA GLU A 462 67.23 -95.29 -16.86
C GLU A 462 68.27 -94.55 -16.01
N ILE A 463 69.53 -94.61 -16.46
CA ILE A 463 70.63 -93.89 -15.84
C ILE A 463 70.73 -92.52 -16.50
N ILE A 464 70.58 -91.48 -15.68
CA ILE A 464 70.60 -90.10 -16.09
C ILE A 464 71.70 -89.31 -15.39
N LYS A 465 72.05 -88.18 -16.00
CA LYS A 465 72.72 -87.07 -15.34
C LYS A 465 71.74 -85.90 -15.25
N ILE A 466 71.73 -85.18 -14.14
CA ILE A 466 70.80 -84.08 -13.90
C ILE A 466 71.58 -82.78 -13.99
N ARG A 467 71.45 -82.08 -15.14
CA ARG A 467 72.19 -80.84 -15.43
C ARG A 467 71.33 -79.61 -15.19
N ASN A 468 71.84 -78.61 -14.48
CA ASN A 468 71.15 -77.35 -14.30
C ASN A 468 71.19 -76.50 -15.58
N VAL A 469 70.09 -75.82 -15.88
CA VAL A 469 69.99 -74.97 -17.08
C VAL A 469 70.76 -73.66 -16.94
N LYS A 470 70.78 -73.04 -15.75
CA LYS A 470 71.41 -71.73 -15.51
C LYS A 470 72.92 -71.76 -15.61
N ASP A 471 73.55 -72.75 -14.99
CA ASP A 471 75.01 -72.79 -14.83
C ASP A 471 75.69 -74.01 -15.50
N GLY A 472 74.91 -74.93 -16.09
CA GLY A 472 75.44 -76.09 -16.80
C GLY A 472 76.10 -77.15 -15.91
N THR A 473 76.04 -77.00 -14.58
CA THR A 473 76.59 -77.96 -13.62
C THR A 473 75.63 -79.13 -13.40
N TYR A 474 76.14 -80.23 -12.85
CA TYR A 474 75.41 -81.47 -12.62
C TYR A 474 75.25 -81.73 -11.14
N LEU A 475 74.15 -82.37 -10.75
CA LEU A 475 74.05 -82.96 -9.43
C LEU A 475 75.18 -83.99 -9.25
N ASP A 476 75.92 -83.86 -8.17
CA ASP A 476 77.10 -84.67 -7.86
C ASP A 476 77.10 -85.01 -6.37
N VAL A 477 77.16 -86.30 -6.05
CA VAL A 477 77.32 -86.75 -4.66
C VAL A 477 78.74 -86.44 -4.20
N LYS A 478 78.87 -85.53 -3.24
CA LYS A 478 80.14 -84.96 -2.81
C LYS A 478 81.17 -86.04 -2.46
N ASN A 479 82.38 -85.88 -3.01
CA ASN A 479 83.52 -86.80 -2.85
C ASN A 479 83.26 -88.24 -3.31
N ALA A 480 82.24 -88.48 -4.15
CA ALA A 480 81.84 -89.81 -4.60
C ALA A 480 81.65 -90.84 -3.47
N ARG A 481 81.23 -90.37 -2.28
CA ARG A 481 81.10 -91.21 -1.09
C ARG A 481 79.66 -91.70 -0.93
N ALA A 482 79.48 -93.02 -0.96
CA ALA A 482 78.22 -93.69 -0.60
C ALA A 482 78.08 -93.74 0.92
N ALA A 483 77.50 -92.70 1.52
CA ALA A 483 77.27 -92.61 2.96
C ALA A 483 75.96 -91.88 3.25
N ASP A 484 75.36 -92.20 4.40
CA ASP A 484 74.11 -91.60 4.82
C ASP A 484 74.24 -90.09 5.02
N GLU A 485 73.23 -89.36 4.53
CA GLU A 485 73.17 -87.90 4.52
C GLU A 485 74.36 -87.20 3.85
N ASN A 486 75.08 -87.90 2.95
CA ASN A 486 76.15 -87.26 2.20
C ASN A 486 75.59 -86.20 1.24
N ALA A 487 76.22 -85.03 1.23
CA ALA A 487 75.76 -83.85 0.50
C ALA A 487 75.71 -84.09 -1.01
N VAL A 488 74.66 -83.60 -1.66
CA VAL A 488 74.62 -83.44 -3.11
C VAL A 488 74.95 -81.99 -3.43
N ILE A 489 75.99 -81.81 -4.23
CA ILE A 489 76.47 -80.52 -4.71
C ILE A 489 76.18 -80.38 -6.20
N THR A 490 76.42 -79.20 -6.73
CA THR A 490 76.40 -78.92 -8.16
C THR A 490 77.84 -78.79 -8.65
N HIS A 491 78.25 -79.64 -9.60
CA HIS A 491 79.64 -79.75 -10.02
C HIS A 491 79.78 -79.77 -11.54
N ILE A 492 80.95 -79.39 -12.08
CA ILE A 492 81.23 -79.53 -13.51
C ILE A 492 81.09 -80.99 -13.94
N GLY A 493 80.62 -81.20 -15.17
CA GLY A 493 80.35 -82.52 -15.71
C GLY A 493 81.57 -83.43 -15.69
N ASN A 494 81.39 -84.63 -15.16
CA ASN A 494 82.36 -85.71 -15.24
C ASN A 494 81.64 -87.03 -15.63
N ASN A 495 82.40 -88.09 -15.87
CA ASN A 495 81.86 -89.41 -16.21
C ASN A 495 81.79 -90.35 -14.99
N GLY A 496 82.02 -89.82 -13.79
CA GLY A 496 82.01 -90.56 -12.54
C GLY A 496 80.63 -91.07 -12.14
N LEU A 497 80.60 -92.08 -11.28
CA LEU A 497 79.35 -92.62 -10.72
C LEU A 497 78.63 -91.61 -9.80
N SER A 498 79.33 -90.59 -9.29
CA SER A 498 78.76 -89.58 -8.39
C SER A 498 77.73 -88.66 -9.06
N GLN A 499 77.74 -88.55 -10.40
CA GLN A 499 76.79 -87.77 -11.19
C GLN A 499 75.69 -88.61 -11.86
N LYS A 500 75.68 -89.92 -11.62
CA LYS A 500 74.75 -90.85 -12.27
C LYS A 500 73.65 -91.23 -11.29
N PHE A 501 72.42 -90.90 -11.67
CA PHE A 501 71.22 -91.25 -10.94
C PHE A 501 70.37 -92.18 -11.79
N GLU A 502 69.64 -93.07 -11.14
CA GLU A 502 68.75 -94.01 -11.79
C GLU A 502 67.31 -93.66 -11.44
N ILE A 503 66.46 -93.58 -12.46
CA ILE A 503 65.04 -93.23 -12.29
C ILE A 503 64.25 -94.45 -11.84
N PHE A 504 63.58 -94.32 -10.70
CA PHE A 504 62.54 -95.23 -10.25
C PHE A 504 61.18 -94.54 -10.41
N LEU A 505 60.38 -94.98 -11.39
CA LEU A 505 59.07 -94.38 -11.60
C LEU A 505 58.13 -94.76 -10.45
N GLY A 506 57.51 -93.75 -9.85
CA GLY A 506 56.37 -93.95 -8.96
C GLY A 506 55.12 -94.23 -9.79
N TRP A 507 54.03 -94.67 -9.15
CA TRP A 507 52.73 -94.75 -9.81
C TRP A 507 52.42 -93.42 -10.51
N GLN A 508 52.29 -93.45 -11.83
CA GLN A 508 51.78 -92.35 -12.64
C GLN A 508 50.29 -92.17 -12.32
N PRO A 509 49.75 -90.93 -12.27
CA PRO A 509 48.31 -90.71 -12.17
C PRO A 509 47.53 -91.40 -13.28
#